data_AF-A0A528GYT2-F1
#
_entry.id   AF-A0A528GYT2-F1
#
_cell.length_a   1.000
_cell.length_b   1.000
_cell.length_c   1.000
_cell.angle_alpha   90.00
_cell.angle_beta   90.00
_cell.angle_gamma   90.00
#
_symmetry.space_group_name_H-M   'P 1'
#
loop_
_entity.id
_entity.type
_entity.pdbx_description
1 polymer ?
#
loop_
_entity_poly.entity_id
_entity_poly.type
_entity_poly.pdbx_seq_one_letter_code
_entity_poly.pdbx_strand_id
1 'polypeptide(L)' 'ETSGAVAKALGINRLGIGAEIAPGVPWCFAQSGGHALAITLKSGNFGSESFFTEALERLQP' A
#
# COMPACT_ATOMS: atom_id res chain seq x y z
N GLU A 1 -14.33 -0.95 -1.39
CA GLU A 1 -14.45 -2.27 -0.74
C GLU A 1 -13.44 -3.31 -1.24
N THR A 2 -12.97 -3.23 -2.49
CA THR A 2 -12.03 -4.21 -3.10
C THR A 2 -10.68 -4.35 -2.38
N SER A 3 -10.01 -3.24 -2.03
CA SER A 3 -8.66 -3.27 -1.45
C SER A 3 -8.63 -3.86 -0.03
N GLY A 4 -9.72 -3.69 0.74
CA GLY A 4 -9.87 -4.27 2.07
C GLY A 4 -10.01 -5.80 2.02
N ALA A 5 -10.71 -6.34 1.00
CA ALA A 5 -10.82 -7.77 0.80
C ALA A 5 -9.46 -8.41 0.50
N VAL A 6 -8.61 -7.76 -0.31
CA VAL A 6 -7.24 -8.23 -0.59
C VAL A 6 -6.37 -8.21 0.67
N ALA A 7 -6.39 -7.12 1.43
CA ALA A 7 -5.62 -7.04 2.69
C ALA A 7 -6.04 -8.14 3.67
N LYS A 8 -7.35 -8.41 3.77
CA LYS A 8 -7.89 -9.49 4.62
C LYS A 8 -7.49 -10.88 4.12
N ALA A 9 -7.56 -11.12 2.81
CA ALA A 9 -7.14 -12.39 2.21
C ALA A 9 -5.63 -12.65 2.39
N LEU A 10 -4.82 -11.58 2.41
CA LEU A 10 -3.40 -11.65 2.74
C LEU A 10 -3.14 -11.80 4.24
N GLY A 11 -4.16 -11.87 5.10
CA GLY A 11 -4.01 -12.03 6.55
C GLY A 11 -3.45 -10.79 7.27
N ILE A 12 -3.49 -9.61 6.63
CA ILE A 12 -2.97 -8.37 7.21
C ILE A 12 -3.94 -7.88 8.29
N ASN A 13 -3.47 -7.79 9.53
CA ASN A 13 -4.24 -7.29 10.67
C ASN A 13 -3.68 -6.00 11.28
N ARG A 14 -2.48 -5.59 10.86
CA ARG A 14 -1.78 -4.38 11.29
C ARG A 14 -0.99 -3.81 10.13
N LEU A 15 -1.00 -2.49 10.01
CA LEU A 15 -0.20 -1.73 9.06
C LEU A 15 0.64 -0.71 9.83
N GLY A 16 1.94 -0.66 9.53
CA GLY A 16 2.78 0.51 9.83
C GLY A 16 2.66 1.51 8.69
N ILE A 17 2.36 2.77 9.01
CA ILE A 17 2.25 3.83 8.00
C ILE A 17 3.65 4.36 7.67
N GLY A 18 3.98 4.40 6.38
CA GLY A 18 5.23 4.90 5.85
C GLY A 18 5.08 6.21 5.08
N ALA A 19 6.00 6.45 4.15
CA ALA A 19 6.04 7.67 3.36
C ALA A 19 4.82 7.80 2.43
N GLU A 20 4.39 9.03 2.21
CA GLU A 20 3.29 9.34 1.32
C GLU A 20 3.71 9.24 -0.15
N ILE A 21 2.92 8.54 -0.96
CA ILE A 21 3.13 8.42 -2.41
C ILE A 21 2.42 9.59 -3.09
N ALA A 22 1.14 9.78 -2.75
CA ALA A 22 0.27 10.86 -3.20
C ALA A 22 -0.64 11.31 -2.04
N PRO A 23 -1.26 12.51 -2.08
CA PRO A 23 -2.10 13.01 -1.00
C PRO A 23 -3.17 12.00 -0.57
N GLY A 24 -3.14 11.56 0.69
CA GLY A 24 -4.03 10.55 1.27
C GLY A 24 -3.70 9.11 0.92
N VAL A 25 -2.58 8.83 0.25
CA VAL A 25 -2.18 7.48 -0.18
C VAL A 25 -0.72 7.19 0.21
N PRO A 26 -0.49 6.65 1.41
CA PRO A 26 0.85 6.26 1.85
C PRO A 26 1.24 4.86 1.40
N TRP A 27 2.55 4.61 1.40
CA TRP A 27 3.07 3.26 1.60
C TRP A 27 2.75 2.78 3.02
N CYS A 28 2.40 1.52 3.14
CA CYS A 28 2.21 0.84 4.41
C CYS A 28 3.02 -0.46 4.43
N PHE A 29 3.43 -0.88 5.62
CA PHE A 29 4.23 -2.08 5.81
C PHE A 29 3.53 -3.05 6.77
N ALA A 30 3.57 -4.34 6.45
CA ALA A 30 2.94 -5.39 7.24
C ALA A 30 3.86 -6.61 7.38
N GLN A 31 3.54 -7.45 8.36
CA GLN A 31 4.06 -8.81 8.45
C GLN A 31 2.87 -9.75 8.29
N SER A 32 2.96 -10.70 7.36
CA SER A 32 1.93 -11.73 7.20
C SER A 32 2.51 -13.04 6.67
N GLY A 33 2.11 -14.16 7.27
CA GLY A 33 2.56 -15.49 6.86
C GLY A 33 4.09 -15.65 6.83
N GLY A 34 4.82 -14.94 7.71
CA GLY A 34 6.29 -14.93 7.74
C GLY A 34 6.97 -14.03 6.72
N HIS A 35 6.21 -13.22 5.96
CA HIS A 35 6.73 -12.31 4.94
C HIS A 35 6.53 -10.85 5.34
N ALA A 36 7.56 -10.04 5.07
CA ALA A 36 7.44 -8.59 5.07
C ALA A 36 6.73 -8.15 3.78
N LEU A 37 5.68 -7.34 3.92
CA LEU A 37 4.87 -6.84 2.82
C LEU A 37 4.92 -5.32 2.78
N ALA A 38 5.16 -4.76 1.60
CA ALA A 38 4.85 -3.37 1.29
C ALA A 38 3.50 -3.34 0.56
N ILE A 39 2.57 -2.50 1.03
CA ILE A 39 1.22 -2.37 0.48
C ILE A 39 0.78 -0.91 0.49
N THR A 40 0.08 -0.48 -0.55
CA THR A 40 -0.60 0.82 -0.57
C THR A 40 -2.06 0.62 -0.95
N LEU A 41 -2.97 1.33 -0.28
CA LEU A 41 -4.42 1.20 -0.47
C LEU A 41 -4.96 2.49 -1.10
N LYS A 42 -4.91 2.57 -2.43
CA LYS A 42 -5.37 3.73 -3.20
C LYS A 42 -6.89 3.72 -3.37
N SER A 43 -7.56 4.83 -3.04
CA SER A 43 -8.95 5.05 -3.48
C SER A 43 -9.01 5.31 -4.99
N GLY A 44 -10.14 5.01 -5.63
CA GLY A 44 -10.29 5.03 -7.10
C GLY A 44 -9.78 6.33 -7.75
N ASN A 45 -10.12 7.48 -7.17
CA ASN A 45 -9.83 8.82 -7.73
C ASN A 45 -8.56 9.49 -7.21
N PHE A 46 -7.71 8.78 -6.47
CA PHE A 46 -6.49 9.36 -5.87
C PHE A 46 -5.25 9.04 -6.71
N GLY A 47 -4.25 9.94 -6.68
CA GLY A 47 -3.00 9.79 -7.44
C GLY A 47 -3.06 10.32 -8.88
N SER A 48 -1.87 10.45 -9.49
CA SER A 48 -1.70 10.82 -10.90
C SER A 48 -1.90 9.61 -11.82
N GLU A 49 -1.91 9.84 -13.14
CA GLU A 49 -1.84 8.74 -14.13
C GLU A 49 -0.57 7.90 -13.97
N SER A 50 0.51 8.50 -13.45
CA SER A 50 1.81 7.86 -13.21
C SER A 50 1.94 7.21 -11.83
N PHE A 51 0.86 7.19 -11.03
CA PHE A 51 0.90 6.76 -9.62
C PHE A 51 1.60 5.41 -9.39
N PHE A 52 1.37 4.41 -10.25
CA PHE A 52 1.98 3.09 -10.05
C PHE A 52 3.49 3.10 -10.25
N THR A 53 3.99 3.86 -11.23
CA THR A 53 5.43 4.04 -11.44
C THR A 53 6.03 4.84 -10.29
N GLU A 54 5.40 5.95 -9.90
CA GLU A 54 5.83 6.77 -8.75
C GLU A 54 5.89 5.95 -7.45
N ALA A 55 4.89 5.07 -7.22
CA ALA A 55 4.85 4.20 -6.06
C ALA A 55 6.04 3.24 -6.04
N LEU A 56 6.33 2.59 -7.17
CA LEU A 56 7.43 1.65 -7.30
C LEU A 56 8.80 2.33 -7.15
N GLU A 57 8.99 3.51 -7.75
CA GLU A 57 10.22 4.29 -7.62
C GLU A 57 10.48 4.73 -6.18
N ARG A 58 9.41 5.02 -5.43
CA ARG A 58 9.49 5.40 -4.01
C ARG A 58 9.63 4.21 -3.07
N LEU A 59 9.40 2.98 -3.54
CA LEU A 59 9.55 1.78 -2.73
C LEU A 59 11.04 1.46 -2.60
N GLN A 60 11.68 2.06 -1.59
CA GLN A 60 13.06 1.76 -1.24
C GLN A 60 13.11 0.50 -0.34
N PRO A 61 14.12 -0.37 -0.53
CA PRO A 61 14.32 -1.57 0.27
C PRO A 61 14.66 -1.30 1.74
#